data_AF-A0AAW1T2C7-F1
#
_entry.id   AF-A0AAW1T2C7-F1
#
_cell.length_a   1.000
_cell.length_b   1.000
_cell.length_c   1.000
_cell.angle_alpha   90.00
_cell.angle_beta   90.00
_cell.angle_gamma   90.00
#
_symmetry.space_group_name_H-M   'P 1'
#
loop_
_entity.id
_entity.type
_entity.pdbx_description
1 polymer ?
#
loop_
_entity_poly.entity_id
_entity_poly.type
_entity_poly.pdbx_seq_one_letter_code
_entity_poly.pdbx_strand_id
1 'polypeptide(L)'
;MAVVSRPCQTAGTHCPSQSAWPACLPLWGGASFEPAWMQSSAAEFILQERPGAVVVETAVDEEHGMRTGNIMRLADLRLGRQGPHTSLAFQLAAASLETAMSTCRQLAERQMPPEQLTYAAALASGSTLVYGDVPKLATIRRLWEDATLQELDAHFGRQAAANFSSLLQGIQQAWIDLRSAPANAAGTSTDLPSSDNARRGEAVDATQGSWSSRQAKQPGYQSSSKPHRTGHSEPSRVPPADPGINEATSGRLNSSSTVSDGGVKRALLERMLGLAIPEELALALCQQALGSLHADAVDTHRCCYELYGTSRMLLASLELQELMQVCDGWQCNIWHILDPIRRLRPSQGGRGFDWEVLYELRCLNFEL
;
A
#
# COMPACT_ATOMS: atom_id res chain seq x y z
N MET A 1 10.96 -10.99 10.60
CA MET A 1 11.61 -11.09 9.27
C MET A 1 12.29 -9.76 8.92
N ALA A 2 13.47 -9.73 8.27
CA ALA A 2 14.18 -8.47 7.95
C ALA A 2 14.39 -8.28 6.44
N VAL A 3 14.00 -7.12 5.91
CA VAL A 3 14.22 -6.75 4.50
C VAL A 3 15.33 -5.71 4.43
N VAL A 4 16.34 -5.97 3.59
CA VAL A 4 17.50 -5.10 3.45
C VAL A 4 17.45 -4.40 2.09
N SER A 5 17.39 -3.06 2.10
CA SER A 5 17.44 -2.23 0.89
C SER A 5 18.78 -1.51 0.80
N ARG A 6 19.42 -1.59 -0.37
CA ARG A 6 20.70 -0.91 -0.64
C ARG A 6 20.43 0.53 -1.12
N PRO A 7 21.08 1.55 -0.53
CA PRO A 7 21.18 2.84 -1.20
C PRO A 7 22.06 2.68 -2.45
N CYS A 8 21.57 3.18 -3.58
CA CYS A 8 22.35 3.24 -4.82
C CYS A 8 23.49 4.25 -4.62
N GLN A 9 24.71 3.76 -4.35
CA GLN A 9 25.89 4.62 -4.30
C GLN A 9 26.40 4.85 -5.72
N THR A 10 26.26 6.09 -6.21
CA THR A 10 27.00 6.57 -7.38
C THR A 10 28.46 6.77 -6.98
N ALA A 11 29.30 5.76 -7.23
CA ALA A 11 30.74 5.93 -7.31
C ALA A 11 31.23 5.08 -8.48
N GLY A 12 31.82 5.74 -9.47
CA GLY A 12 32.22 5.14 -10.73
C GLY A 12 33.30 4.08 -10.55
N THR A 13 32.93 2.84 -10.82
CA THR A 13 33.79 1.79 -11.37
C THR A 13 32.89 0.77 -12.06
N HIS A 14 33.37 0.25 -13.20
CA HIS A 14 32.66 -0.63 -14.13
C HIS A 14 31.63 -1.58 -13.50
N CYS A 15 30.38 -1.44 -13.90
CA CYS A 15 29.33 -2.44 -13.69
C CYS A 15 29.49 -3.51 -14.80
N PRO A 16 29.85 -4.77 -14.47
CA PRO A 16 29.80 -5.82 -15.46
C PRO A 16 28.33 -6.11 -15.80
N SER A 17 28.11 -6.37 -17.09
CA SER A 17 26.83 -6.68 -17.73
C SER A 17 25.87 -7.48 -16.85
N GLN A 18 24.63 -6.98 -16.77
CA GLN A 18 23.47 -7.66 -16.24
C GLN A 18 23.28 -9.02 -16.96
N SER A 19 23.71 -10.09 -16.32
CA SER A 19 23.32 -11.45 -16.66
C SER A 19 22.72 -12.11 -15.43
N ALA A 20 21.43 -12.42 -15.52
CA ALA A 20 20.67 -13.32 -14.67
C ALA A 20 20.75 -13.09 -13.14
N TRP A 21 19.76 -12.36 -12.61
CA TRP A 21 19.34 -12.57 -11.22
C TRP A 21 18.66 -13.95 -11.16
N PRO A 22 19.16 -14.93 -10.37
CA PRO A 22 18.36 -16.11 -10.10
C PRO A 22 17.24 -15.71 -9.15
N ALA A 23 16.01 -16.03 -9.56
CA ALA A 23 14.83 -15.98 -8.71
C ALA A 23 15.04 -16.91 -7.50
N CYS A 24 15.47 -16.34 -6.38
CA CYS A 24 15.53 -17.01 -5.09
C CYS A 24 14.74 -16.18 -4.07
N LEU A 25 13.42 -16.23 -4.18
CA LEU A 25 12.53 -15.97 -3.05
C LEU A 25 11.74 -17.26 -2.82
N PRO A 26 12.04 -18.03 -1.77
CA PRO A 26 11.13 -19.06 -1.31
C PRO A 26 9.94 -18.39 -0.60
N LEU A 27 8.74 -18.55 -1.17
CA LEU A 27 7.45 -18.34 -0.51
C LEU A 27 7.27 -19.39 0.58
N TRP A 28 7.71 -19.12 1.82
CA TRP A 28 7.63 -20.07 2.93
C TRP A 28 6.64 -19.60 3.99
N GLY A 29 5.41 -20.08 3.88
CA GLY A 29 4.40 -20.08 4.93
C GLY A 29 4.25 -21.48 5.49
N GLY A 30 4.90 -21.76 6.62
CA GLY A 30 4.80 -23.04 7.32
C GLY A 30 5.85 -23.11 8.42
N ALA A 31 5.45 -23.48 9.63
CA ALA A 31 6.33 -23.62 10.78
C ALA A 31 7.33 -24.78 10.57
N SER A 32 8.39 -24.52 9.82
CA SER A 32 9.61 -25.33 9.81
C SER A 32 10.62 -24.67 10.72
N PHE A 33 11.08 -25.44 11.71
CA PHE A 33 12.16 -25.07 12.63
C PHE A 33 13.44 -24.84 11.82
N GLU A 34 13.73 -23.58 11.47
CA GLU A 34 15.00 -23.25 10.85
C GLU A 34 16.14 -23.45 11.85
N PRO A 35 17.28 -24.02 11.44
CA PRO A 35 18.39 -24.26 12.34
C PRO A 35 19.00 -22.93 12.81
N ALA A 36 19.41 -22.86 14.08
CA ALA A 36 19.88 -21.63 14.75
C ALA A 36 21.01 -20.87 14.02
N TRP A 37 21.77 -21.54 13.13
CA TRP A 37 22.82 -20.92 12.31
C TRP A 37 22.30 -20.05 11.16
N MET A 38 21.04 -20.22 10.73
CA MET A 38 20.40 -19.32 9.78
C MET A 38 19.98 -17.99 10.44
N GLN A 39 19.75 -18.00 11.75
CA GLN A 39 19.32 -16.82 12.50
C GLN A 39 20.46 -15.85 12.84
N SER A 40 21.70 -16.34 12.97
CA SER A 40 22.90 -15.49 13.06
C SER A 40 23.24 -14.80 11.72
N SER A 41 22.70 -15.29 10.60
CA SER A 41 23.03 -14.78 9.27
C SER A 41 22.56 -13.34 9.03
N ALA A 42 21.40 -12.94 9.56
CA ALA A 42 20.86 -11.59 9.32
C ALA A 42 21.67 -10.51 10.04
N ALA A 43 22.00 -10.73 11.33
CA ALA A 43 22.81 -9.79 12.10
C ALA A 43 24.24 -9.68 11.53
N GLU A 44 24.85 -10.80 11.16
CA GLU A 44 26.16 -10.82 10.49
C GLU A 44 26.12 -10.07 9.14
N PHE A 45 25.12 -10.34 8.32
CA PHE A 45 24.92 -9.67 7.04
C PHE A 45 24.77 -8.16 7.20
N ILE A 46 23.97 -7.70 8.16
CA ILE A 46 23.77 -6.27 8.43
C ILE A 46 25.08 -5.60 8.86
N LEU A 47 25.85 -6.24 9.76
CA LEU A 47 27.14 -5.71 10.19
C LEU A 47 28.14 -5.61 9.03
N GLN A 48 28.15 -6.62 8.15
CA GLN A 48 29.05 -6.70 7.00
C GLN A 48 28.68 -5.71 5.90
N GLU A 49 27.41 -5.67 5.50
CA GLU A 49 26.93 -4.90 4.34
C GLU A 49 26.55 -3.46 4.71
N ARG A 50 26.29 -3.17 5.98
CA ARG A 50 25.92 -1.84 6.51
C ARG A 50 24.83 -1.14 5.67
N PRO A 51 23.65 -1.76 5.51
CA PRO A 51 22.60 -1.20 4.67
C PRO A 51 22.12 0.16 5.19
N GLY A 52 21.54 0.97 4.29
CA GLY A 52 20.98 2.27 4.69
C GLY A 52 19.79 2.14 5.64
N ALA A 53 19.01 1.06 5.49
CA ALA A 53 17.88 0.74 6.34
C ALA A 53 17.71 -0.77 6.54
N VAL A 54 17.16 -1.15 7.71
CA VAL A 54 16.78 -2.52 8.08
C VAL A 54 15.33 -2.48 8.51
N VAL A 55 14.46 -3.19 7.79
CA VAL A 55 13.03 -3.27 8.16
C VAL A 55 12.82 -4.42 9.14
N VAL A 56 12.06 -4.21 10.21
CA VAL A 56 11.76 -5.22 11.23
C VAL A 56 10.28 -5.23 11.62
N GLU A 57 9.78 -6.41 11.97
CA GLU A 57 8.35 -6.67 12.22
C GLU A 57 7.90 -6.48 13.67
N THR A 58 8.84 -6.57 14.63
CA THR A 58 8.57 -6.38 16.06
C THR A 58 9.17 -5.06 16.56
N ALA A 59 8.38 -4.32 17.34
CA ALA A 59 8.83 -3.04 17.86
C ALA A 59 9.83 -3.31 18.98
N VAL A 60 10.83 -2.44 19.12
CA VAL A 60 11.86 -2.56 20.17
C VAL A 60 11.26 -2.56 21.58
N ASP A 61 10.19 -1.79 21.79
CA ASP A 61 9.40 -1.74 23.02
C ASP A 61 7.94 -1.32 22.69
N GLU A 62 7.04 -1.39 23.68
CA GLU A 62 5.62 -1.05 23.51
C GLU A 62 5.43 0.42 23.12
N GLU A 63 6.17 1.34 23.74
CA GLU A 63 6.09 2.77 23.45
C GLU A 63 6.57 3.10 22.02
N HIS A 64 7.58 2.39 21.53
CA HIS A 64 8.04 2.44 20.15
C HIS A 64 6.94 1.92 19.22
N GLY A 65 6.35 0.77 19.50
CA GLY A 65 5.29 0.18 18.68
C GLY A 65 4.02 1.03 18.58
N MET A 66 3.80 1.95 19.52
CA MET A 66 2.65 2.86 19.52
C MET A 66 2.87 4.15 18.71
N ARG A 67 4.11 4.45 18.27
CA ARG A 67 4.42 5.62 17.44
C ARG A 67 4.13 5.32 15.96
N THR A 68 3.73 6.33 15.20
CA THR A 68 3.50 6.22 13.74
C THR A 68 4.77 6.54 12.97
N GLY A 69 5.10 5.75 11.93
CA GLY A 69 6.28 5.99 11.09
C GLY A 69 7.59 5.64 11.80
N ASN A 70 7.61 4.48 12.47
CA ASN A 70 8.64 4.06 13.40
C ASN A 70 9.99 3.81 12.71
N ILE A 71 10.73 4.90 12.60
CA ILE A 71 12.11 4.95 12.18
C ILE A 71 12.94 5.21 13.44
N MET A 72 13.97 4.40 13.65
CA MET A 72 14.88 4.51 14.79
C MET A 72 16.33 4.42 14.34
N ARG A 73 17.16 5.33 14.83
CA ARG A 73 18.61 5.35 14.67
C ARG A 73 19.28 5.18 16.03
N LEU A 74 20.57 4.82 16.02
CA LEU A 74 21.37 4.72 17.25
C LEU A 74 21.38 6.04 18.06
N ALA A 75 21.33 7.19 17.38
CA ALA A 75 21.27 8.49 18.04
C ALA A 75 19.99 8.69 18.87
N ASP A 76 18.86 8.14 18.41
CA ASP A 76 17.56 8.29 19.07
C ASP A 76 17.50 7.52 20.40
N LEU A 77 18.33 6.48 20.54
CA LEU A 77 18.45 5.70 21.77
C LEU A 77 19.14 6.44 22.92
N ARG A 78 19.97 7.44 22.61
CA ARG A 78 20.72 8.21 23.63
C ARG A 78 19.83 9.13 24.46
N LEU A 79 18.58 9.37 24.04
CA LEU A 79 17.63 10.28 24.68
C LEU A 79 16.82 9.66 25.83
N GLY A 80 17.28 8.55 26.42
CA GLY A 80 16.78 8.06 27.72
C GLY A 80 16.12 6.68 27.73
N ARG A 81 16.25 5.86 26.68
CA ARG A 81 15.67 4.50 26.66
C ARG A 81 16.70 3.43 27.01
N GLN A 82 16.52 2.78 28.16
CA GLN A 82 17.33 1.64 28.59
C GLN A 82 16.51 0.35 28.57
N GLY A 83 16.70 -0.44 27.54
CA GLY A 83 16.24 -1.82 27.44
C GLY A 83 17.41 -2.75 27.12
N PRO A 84 17.26 -4.07 27.31
CA PRO A 84 18.34 -5.03 27.05
C PRO A 84 18.89 -4.94 25.61
N HIS A 85 18.06 -4.57 24.63
CA HIS A 85 18.47 -4.41 23.22
C HIS A 85 19.25 -3.13 22.97
N THR A 86 18.95 -2.04 23.69
CA THR A 86 19.66 -0.76 23.52
C THR A 86 21.07 -0.85 24.07
N SER A 87 21.23 -1.50 25.23
CA SER A 87 22.55 -1.79 25.81
C SER A 87 23.40 -2.66 24.90
N LEU A 88 22.83 -3.71 24.28
CA LEU A 88 23.55 -4.53 23.31
C LEU A 88 23.92 -3.75 22.04
N ALA A 89 23.01 -2.92 21.51
CA ALA A 89 23.28 -2.08 20.35
C ALA A 89 24.48 -1.14 20.59
N PHE A 90 24.57 -0.51 21.77
CA PHE A 90 25.72 0.32 22.13
C PHE A 90 27.02 -0.47 22.28
N GLN A 91 26.98 -1.67 22.86
CA GLN A 91 28.14 -2.54 22.97
C GLN A 91 28.69 -2.95 21.59
N LEU A 92 27.80 -3.33 20.67
CA LEU A 92 28.19 -3.68 19.30
C LEU A 92 28.68 -2.45 18.51
N ALA A 93 28.04 -1.29 18.67
CA ALA A 93 28.44 -0.06 18.01
C ALA A 93 29.83 0.44 18.42
N ALA A 94 30.23 0.17 19.66
CA ALA A 94 31.54 0.54 20.19
C ALA A 94 32.65 -0.47 19.85
N ALA A 95 32.29 -1.65 19.33
CA ALA A 95 33.22 -2.72 19.03
C ALA A 95 33.79 -2.60 17.61
N SER A 96 34.96 -3.23 17.37
CA SER A 96 35.44 -3.45 15.99
C SER A 96 34.45 -4.35 15.23
N LEU A 97 34.44 -4.31 13.90
CA LEU A 97 33.53 -5.16 13.11
C LEU A 97 33.71 -6.67 13.42
N GLU A 98 34.94 -7.13 13.53
CA GLU A 98 35.27 -8.53 13.86
C GLU A 98 34.82 -8.89 15.29
N THR A 99 34.98 -7.96 16.23
CA THR A 99 34.49 -8.11 17.61
C THR A 99 32.95 -8.10 17.64
N ALA A 100 32.29 -7.25 16.86
CA ALA A 100 30.83 -7.18 16.79
C ALA A 100 30.24 -8.46 16.21
N MET A 101 30.84 -9.00 15.13
CA MET A 101 30.42 -10.27 14.53
C MET A 101 30.63 -11.45 15.46
N SER A 102 31.80 -11.57 16.11
CA SER A 102 32.06 -12.64 17.07
C SER A 102 31.15 -12.56 18.30
N THR A 103 30.83 -11.34 18.77
CA THR A 103 29.86 -11.12 19.85
C THR A 103 28.45 -11.55 19.43
N CYS A 104 28.01 -11.24 18.20
CA CYS A 104 26.71 -11.69 17.69
C CYS A 104 26.61 -13.21 17.62
N ARG A 105 27.67 -13.90 17.16
CA ARG A 105 27.74 -15.37 17.17
C ARG A 105 27.63 -15.95 18.57
N GLN A 106 28.40 -15.44 19.52
CA GLN A 106 28.36 -15.90 20.91
C GLN A 106 26.98 -15.67 21.55
N LEU A 107 26.30 -14.57 21.24
CA LEU A 107 24.97 -14.30 21.76
C LEU A 107 23.90 -15.16 21.08
N ALA A 108 24.04 -15.46 19.79
CA ALA A 108 23.18 -16.42 19.10
C ALA A 108 23.32 -17.83 19.71
N GLU A 109 24.54 -18.26 20.02
CA GLU A 109 24.80 -19.54 20.72
C GLU A 109 24.18 -19.58 22.13
N ARG A 110 24.08 -18.42 22.79
CA ARG A 110 23.38 -18.25 24.08
C ARG A 110 21.85 -18.12 23.93
N GLN A 111 21.30 -18.45 22.76
CA GLN A 111 19.86 -18.42 22.46
C GLN A 111 19.23 -17.02 22.59
N MET A 112 20.00 -15.96 22.33
CA MET A 112 19.40 -14.64 22.21
C MET A 112 18.42 -14.60 21.03
N PRO A 113 17.22 -14.02 21.19
CA PRO A 113 16.26 -13.94 20.11
C PRO A 113 16.86 -13.24 18.87
N PRO A 114 16.71 -13.82 17.66
CA PRO A 114 17.34 -13.31 16.43
C PRO A 114 16.96 -11.88 16.08
N GLU A 115 15.73 -11.49 16.41
CA GLU A 115 15.21 -10.14 16.23
C GLU A 115 16.03 -9.12 17.01
N GLN A 116 16.41 -9.45 18.25
CA GLN A 116 17.19 -8.55 19.10
C GLN A 116 18.62 -8.38 18.58
N LEU A 117 19.22 -9.46 18.06
CA LEU A 117 20.52 -9.42 17.39
C LEU A 117 20.45 -8.57 16.11
N THR A 118 19.37 -8.69 15.34
CA THR A 118 19.13 -7.89 14.13
C THR A 118 19.02 -6.41 14.46
N TYR A 119 18.31 -6.04 15.54
CA TYR A 119 18.19 -4.63 15.96
C TYR A 119 19.54 -4.07 16.38
N ALA A 120 20.27 -4.82 17.21
CA ALA A 120 21.56 -4.39 17.69
C ALA A 120 22.58 -4.24 16.55
N ALA A 121 22.59 -5.17 15.59
CA ALA A 121 23.41 -5.09 14.38
C ALA A 121 23.03 -3.90 13.48
N ALA A 122 21.73 -3.65 13.26
CA ALA A 122 21.25 -2.51 12.46
C ALA A 122 21.70 -1.19 13.08
N LEU A 123 21.48 -1.01 14.38
CA LEU A 123 21.85 0.20 15.10
C LEU A 123 23.37 0.37 15.16
N ALA A 124 24.13 -0.71 15.39
CA ALA A 124 25.59 -0.68 15.45
C ALA A 124 26.26 -0.38 14.11
N SER A 125 25.69 -0.85 13.01
CA SER A 125 26.17 -0.56 11.64
C SER A 125 25.85 0.86 11.16
N GLY A 126 25.06 1.62 11.92
CA GLY A 126 24.54 2.93 11.52
C GLY A 126 23.34 2.86 10.57
N SER A 127 22.76 1.68 10.38
CA SER A 127 21.54 1.50 9.60
C SER A 127 20.37 2.22 10.27
N THR A 128 19.41 2.66 9.46
CA THR A 128 18.13 3.14 9.96
C THR A 128 17.20 1.94 10.21
N LEU A 129 16.79 1.71 11.45
CA LEU A 129 15.83 0.66 11.78
C LEU A 129 14.42 1.15 11.43
N VAL A 130 13.73 0.46 10.54
CA VAL A 130 12.36 0.79 10.12
C VAL A 130 11.45 -0.30 10.64
N TYR A 131 10.41 0.07 11.36
CA TYR A 131 9.44 -0.89 11.85
C TYR A 131 8.27 -0.99 10.87
N GLY A 132 8.05 -2.19 10.34
CA GLY A 132 6.85 -2.50 9.58
C GLY A 132 5.69 -2.70 10.55
N ASP A 133 4.77 -1.73 10.61
CA ASP A 133 3.57 -1.85 11.43
C ASP A 133 2.60 -2.84 10.78
N VAL A 134 2.53 -4.06 11.32
CA VAL A 134 1.56 -5.07 10.90
C VAL A 134 0.38 -5.02 11.87
N PRO A 135 -0.86 -4.83 11.38
CA PRO A 135 -2.05 -4.85 12.22
C PRO A 135 -2.15 -6.13 13.05
N LYS A 136 -2.19 -5.99 14.37
CA LYS A 136 -2.35 -7.14 15.29
C LYS A 136 -3.68 -7.84 15.03
N LEU A 137 -3.71 -9.17 15.12
CA LEU A 137 -4.94 -9.96 14.95
C LEU A 137 -6.07 -9.53 15.89
N ALA A 138 -5.73 -9.14 17.13
CA ALA A 138 -6.69 -8.60 18.09
C ALA A 138 -7.31 -7.28 17.61
N THR A 139 -6.53 -6.42 16.93
CA THR A 139 -7.04 -5.19 16.32
C THR A 139 -8.02 -5.50 15.19
N ILE A 140 -7.73 -6.49 14.35
CA ILE A 140 -8.63 -6.91 13.25
C ILE A 140 -9.94 -7.46 13.82
N ARG A 141 -9.89 -8.30 14.86
CA ARG A 141 -11.10 -8.80 15.55
C ARG A 141 -11.93 -7.67 16.15
N ARG A 142 -11.27 -6.72 16.82
CA ARG A 142 -11.95 -5.55 17.38
C ARG A 142 -12.60 -4.69 16.28
N LEU A 143 -11.91 -4.42 15.18
CA LEU A 143 -12.50 -3.73 14.03
C LEU A 143 -13.70 -4.48 13.45
N TRP A 144 -13.62 -5.81 13.41
CA TRP A 144 -14.72 -6.66 12.96
C TRP A 144 -15.93 -6.64 13.90
N GLU A 145 -15.72 -6.60 15.21
CA GLU A 145 -16.78 -6.63 16.21
C GLU A 145 -17.41 -5.24 16.40
N ASP A 146 -16.58 -4.21 16.56
CA ASP A 146 -17.01 -2.90 17.04
C ASP A 146 -17.29 -1.89 15.92
N ALA A 147 -16.58 -1.94 14.79
CA ALA A 147 -16.71 -0.91 13.76
C ALA A 147 -17.97 -1.13 12.92
N THR A 148 -18.69 -0.05 12.62
CA THR A 148 -19.80 -0.06 11.67
C THR A 148 -19.31 -0.05 10.22
N LEU A 149 -20.18 -0.41 9.27
CA LEU A 149 -19.87 -0.29 7.83
C LEU A 149 -19.51 1.15 7.44
N GLN A 150 -20.22 2.13 8.02
CA GLN A 150 -20.01 3.55 7.76
C GLN A 150 -18.63 4.01 8.24
N GLU A 151 -18.22 3.56 9.43
CA GLU A 151 -16.90 3.87 9.97
C GLU A 151 -15.78 3.23 9.14
N LEU A 152 -15.92 1.96 8.76
CA LEU A 152 -14.93 1.28 7.91
C LEU A 152 -14.77 1.96 6.56
N ASP A 153 -15.86 2.32 5.88
CA ASP A 153 -15.82 3.04 4.61
C ASP A 153 -15.30 4.49 4.77
N ALA A 154 -15.66 5.18 5.85
CA ALA A 154 -15.11 6.50 6.14
C ALA A 154 -13.59 6.43 6.38
N HIS A 155 -13.10 5.38 7.06
CA HIS A 155 -11.67 5.13 7.23
C HIS A 155 -10.98 4.75 5.91
N PHE A 156 -11.61 3.92 5.08
CA PHE A 156 -11.13 3.62 3.74
C PHE A 156 -10.91 4.90 2.92
N GLY A 157 -11.89 5.81 2.90
CA GLY A 157 -11.79 7.08 2.18
C GLY A 157 -10.66 7.98 2.71
N ARG A 158 -10.53 8.11 4.03
CA ARG A 158 -9.41 8.87 4.63
C ARG A 158 -8.05 8.28 4.28
N GLN A 159 -7.92 6.95 4.30
CA GLN A 159 -6.66 6.30 3.95
C GLN A 159 -6.33 6.46 2.45
N ALA A 160 -7.34 6.36 1.58
CA ALA A 160 -7.17 6.62 0.16
C ALA A 160 -6.71 8.06 -0.10
N ALA A 161 -7.34 9.05 0.55
CA ALA A 161 -6.95 10.46 0.47
C ALA A 161 -5.51 10.70 0.95
N ALA A 162 -5.10 10.09 2.06
CA ALA A 162 -3.74 10.15 2.57
C ALA A 162 -2.73 9.56 1.56
N ASN A 163 -3.06 8.42 0.94
CA ASN A 163 -2.22 7.77 -0.05
C ASN A 163 -2.04 8.65 -1.31
N PHE A 164 -3.12 9.26 -1.83
CA PHE A 164 -3.03 10.20 -2.95
C PHE A 164 -2.23 11.46 -2.59
N SER A 165 -2.43 12.02 -1.41
CA SER A 165 -1.69 13.19 -0.95
C SER A 165 -0.19 12.92 -0.87
N SER A 166 0.18 11.76 -0.31
CA SER A 166 1.58 11.30 -0.26
C SER A 166 2.18 11.12 -1.66
N LEU A 167 1.44 10.50 -2.57
CA LEU A 167 1.86 10.32 -3.96
C LEU A 167 2.10 11.67 -4.66
N LEU A 168 1.16 12.61 -4.53
CA LEU A 168 1.28 13.94 -5.14
C LEU A 168 2.48 14.71 -4.58
N GLN A 169 2.73 14.65 -3.26
CA GLN A 169 3.90 15.27 -2.64
C GLN A 169 5.21 14.65 -3.17
N GLY A 170 5.25 13.32 -3.31
CA GLY A 170 6.40 12.62 -3.90
C GLY A 170 6.69 13.06 -5.34
N ILE A 171 5.64 13.17 -6.17
CA ILE A 171 5.75 13.67 -7.54
C ILE A 171 6.26 15.12 -7.55
N GLN A 172 5.68 16.00 -6.72
CA GLN A 172 6.10 17.40 -6.63
C GLN A 172 7.57 17.54 -6.22
N GLN A 173 8.01 16.77 -5.23
CA GLN A 173 9.41 16.77 -4.81
C GLN A 173 10.34 16.30 -5.92
N ALA A 174 9.99 15.21 -6.62
CA ALA A 174 10.77 14.71 -7.76
C ALA A 174 10.90 15.77 -8.88
N TRP A 175 9.84 16.56 -9.13
CA TRP A 175 9.90 17.68 -10.07
C TRP A 175 10.83 18.82 -9.62
N ILE A 176 10.81 19.16 -8.33
CA ILE A 176 11.70 20.18 -7.75
C ILE A 176 13.16 19.72 -7.87
N ASP A 177 13.43 18.46 -7.54
CA ASP A 177 14.77 17.88 -7.61
C ASP A 177 15.31 17.87 -9.05
N LEU A 178 14.46 17.47 -10.01
CA LEU A 178 14.80 17.47 -11.43
C LEU A 178 15.12 18.89 -11.97
N ARG A 179 14.42 19.92 -11.50
CA ARG A 179 14.68 21.32 -11.89
C ARG A 179 15.88 21.94 -11.18
N SER A 180 16.20 21.46 -9.99
CA SER A 180 17.29 21.97 -9.16
C SER A 180 18.63 21.28 -9.46
N ALA A 181 18.61 20.17 -10.18
CA ALA A 181 19.81 19.47 -10.62
C ALA A 181 20.69 20.42 -11.46
N PRO A 182 21.97 20.66 -11.07
CA PRO A 182 22.84 21.59 -11.77
C PRO A 182 23.06 21.11 -13.21
N ALA A 183 22.84 22.01 -14.18
CA ALA A 183 23.02 21.77 -15.61
C ALA A 183 24.42 21.25 -15.99
N ASN A 184 25.40 21.39 -15.09
CA ASN A 184 26.78 21.00 -15.29
C ASN A 184 27.04 19.48 -15.21
N ALA A 185 26.04 18.66 -14.85
CA ALA A 185 26.17 17.20 -14.93
C ALA A 185 26.07 16.65 -16.37
N ALA A 186 25.66 17.47 -17.36
CA ALA A 186 25.62 17.10 -18.78
C ALA A 186 26.95 17.35 -19.53
N GLY A 187 28.03 17.71 -18.82
CA GLY A 187 29.28 18.22 -19.39
C GLY A 187 30.43 17.22 -19.56
N THR A 188 30.27 15.92 -19.33
CA THR A 188 31.30 14.93 -19.71
C THR A 188 31.06 14.45 -21.14
N SER A 189 31.70 15.17 -22.06
CA SER A 189 32.10 14.77 -23.41
C SER A 189 32.03 13.26 -23.66
N THR A 190 31.06 12.81 -24.43
CA THR A 190 31.16 11.55 -25.17
C THR A 190 32.20 11.74 -26.26
N ASP A 191 33.45 11.37 -25.97
CA ASP A 191 34.39 10.96 -27.01
C ASP A 191 33.78 9.73 -27.70
N LEU A 192 33.25 9.94 -28.90
CA LEU A 192 32.79 8.87 -29.77
C LEU A 192 34.01 8.01 -30.14
N PRO A 193 34.05 6.72 -29.80
CA PRO A 193 35.08 5.84 -30.31
C PRO A 193 34.92 5.69 -31.83
N SER A 194 36.01 5.98 -32.53
CA SER A 194 36.21 5.79 -33.97
C SER A 194 35.65 4.45 -34.46
N SER A 195 34.81 4.54 -35.50
CA SER A 195 34.22 3.41 -36.20
C SER A 195 35.25 2.69 -37.07
N ASP A 196 36.09 1.85 -36.47
CA ASP A 196 36.94 0.91 -37.21
C ASP A 196 36.96 -0.43 -36.47
N ASN A 197 35.95 -1.28 -36.73
CA ASN A 197 36.04 -2.74 -36.77
C ASN A 197 34.64 -3.39 -36.77
N ALA A 198 34.15 -3.79 -37.94
CA ALA A 198 33.37 -5.01 -38.14
C ALA A 198 32.96 -5.18 -39.62
N ARG A 199 33.87 -5.70 -40.44
CA ARG A 199 33.54 -6.46 -41.65
C ARG A 199 33.74 -7.95 -41.34
N ARG A 200 32.63 -8.67 -41.17
CA ARG A 200 32.38 -10.13 -41.28
C ARG A 200 31.08 -10.34 -40.50
N GLY A 201 29.91 -10.53 -41.07
CA GLY A 201 29.59 -11.31 -42.25
C GLY A 201 28.98 -12.62 -41.77
N GLU A 202 27.68 -12.62 -41.46
CA GLU A 202 26.81 -13.80 -41.53
C GLU A 202 25.35 -13.34 -41.49
N ALA A 203 24.58 -13.84 -42.45
CA ALA A 203 23.21 -13.49 -42.74
C ALA A 203 22.28 -14.59 -42.22
N VAL A 204 21.23 -14.25 -41.47
CA VAL A 204 19.96 -15.01 -41.42
C VAL A 204 18.81 -14.04 -41.15
N ASP A 205 17.67 -14.37 -41.77
CA ASP A 205 16.45 -13.63 -42.09
C ASP A 205 15.64 -12.90 -40.99
N ALA A 206 14.98 -11.84 -41.48
CA ALA A 206 13.62 -11.34 -41.22
C ALA A 206 12.99 -11.55 -39.83
N THR A 207 12.56 -10.49 -39.13
CA THR A 207 11.27 -9.85 -39.44
C THR A 207 11.18 -8.43 -38.88
N GLN A 208 10.64 -7.53 -39.71
CA GLN A 208 10.36 -6.12 -39.43
C GLN A 208 9.11 -5.92 -38.58
N GLY A 209 9.08 -4.85 -37.80
CA GLY A 209 7.87 -4.41 -37.08
C GLY A 209 7.98 -3.04 -36.43
N SER A 210 8.41 -2.02 -37.17
CA SER A 210 8.32 -0.60 -36.79
C SER A 210 6.85 -0.20 -36.63
N TRP A 211 6.46 0.35 -35.47
CA TRP A 211 5.15 0.99 -35.29
C TRP A 211 5.31 2.50 -35.18
N SER A 212 4.95 3.15 -36.29
CA SER A 212 4.79 4.59 -36.44
C SER A 212 3.42 5.02 -35.95
N SER A 213 3.41 6.15 -35.25
CA SER A 213 2.25 6.89 -34.80
C SER A 213 1.25 7.13 -35.94
N ARG A 214 0.01 6.66 -35.77
CA ARG A 214 -1.12 7.10 -36.58
C ARG A 214 -2.24 7.63 -35.70
N GLN A 215 -2.47 8.93 -35.85
CA GLN A 215 -3.69 9.62 -35.47
C GLN A 215 -4.89 8.93 -36.13
N ALA A 216 -5.83 8.45 -35.31
CA ALA A 216 -7.14 8.00 -35.78
C ALA A 216 -8.13 9.18 -35.73
N LYS A 217 -8.60 9.55 -36.92
CA LYS A 217 -9.77 10.40 -37.16
C LYS A 217 -11.00 9.80 -36.47
N GLN A 218 -11.70 10.62 -35.69
CA GLN A 218 -13.06 10.32 -35.23
C GLN A 218 -14.05 10.42 -36.40
N PRO A 219 -14.98 9.46 -36.58
CA PRO A 219 -16.19 9.68 -37.35
C PRO A 219 -17.30 10.25 -36.47
N GLY A 220 -18.00 11.24 -37.04
CA GLY A 220 -18.98 12.07 -36.37
C GLY A 220 -20.21 11.34 -35.84
N TYR A 221 -20.64 11.76 -34.65
CA TYR A 221 -21.92 11.40 -34.07
C TYR A 221 -22.99 12.39 -34.58
N GLN A 222 -23.86 11.93 -35.46
CA GLN A 222 -25.03 12.69 -35.89
C GLN A 222 -26.16 12.53 -34.86
N SER A 223 -26.48 13.66 -34.23
CA SER A 223 -27.69 13.91 -33.46
C SER A 223 -28.94 13.57 -34.28
N SER A 224 -29.79 12.70 -33.76
CA SER A 224 -31.19 12.61 -34.19
C SER A 224 -32.09 12.88 -32.99
N SER A 225 -32.73 14.03 -33.05
CA SER A 225 -33.81 14.48 -32.18
C SER A 225 -35.13 14.00 -32.77
N LYS A 226 -36.00 13.40 -31.95
CA LYS A 226 -37.45 13.58 -32.12
C LYS A 226 -38.18 13.60 -30.76
N PRO A 227 -39.27 14.39 -30.65
CA PRO A 227 -39.94 14.68 -29.39
C PRO A 227 -41.21 13.84 -29.19
N HIS A 228 -41.55 13.52 -27.94
CA HIS A 228 -42.93 13.21 -27.59
C HIS A 228 -43.38 13.88 -26.28
N ARG A 229 -44.17 14.95 -26.50
CA ARG A 229 -45.42 15.38 -25.85
C ARG A 229 -45.90 14.69 -24.56
N THR A 230 -46.00 15.55 -23.53
CA THR A 230 -47.18 15.94 -22.70
C THR A 230 -48.12 14.92 -22.04
N GLY A 231 -48.35 15.18 -20.75
CA GLY A 231 -49.53 14.78 -19.95
C GLY A 231 -49.09 13.96 -18.73
N HIS A 232 -49.49 14.17 -17.48
CA HIS A 232 -50.51 15.02 -16.86
C HIS A 232 -50.10 15.31 -15.41
N SER A 233 -50.54 16.45 -14.93
CA SER A 233 -50.66 16.89 -13.54
C SER A 233 -51.49 15.94 -12.67
N GLU A 234 -51.06 15.66 -11.44
CA GLU A 234 -51.86 15.95 -10.23
C GLU A 234 -51.03 15.82 -8.93
N PRO A 235 -51.27 16.70 -7.93
CA PRO A 235 -50.53 16.74 -6.68
C PRO A 235 -51.24 15.93 -5.59
N SER A 236 -50.54 14.99 -4.96
CA SER A 236 -51.07 14.30 -3.77
C SER A 236 -50.53 14.92 -2.48
N ARG A 237 -51.46 15.07 -1.55
CA ARG A 237 -51.44 15.94 -0.37
C ARG A 237 -50.51 15.42 0.73
N VAL A 238 -49.78 16.35 1.34
CA VAL A 238 -49.11 16.20 2.64
C VAL A 238 -50.16 16.36 3.75
N PRO A 239 -50.33 15.42 4.68
CA PRO A 239 -51.01 15.66 5.95
C PRO A 239 -50.05 16.27 6.99
N PRO A 240 -50.57 17.05 7.97
CA PRO A 240 -49.78 17.86 8.88
C PRO A 240 -49.08 17.04 9.97
N ALA A 241 -47.97 17.60 10.44
CA ALA A 241 -47.20 17.12 11.58
C ALA A 241 -47.94 17.32 12.91
N ASP A 242 -48.00 16.27 13.73
CA ASP A 242 -48.29 16.35 15.16
C ASP A 242 -46.97 16.31 15.95
N PRO A 243 -46.73 17.24 16.91
CA PRO A 243 -45.60 17.16 17.82
C PRO A 243 -46.03 16.43 19.10
N GLY A 244 -45.79 15.12 19.14
CA GLY A 244 -46.06 14.27 20.30
C GLY A 244 -44.78 13.79 20.96
N ILE A 245 -44.49 14.35 22.13
CA ILE A 245 -43.47 13.97 23.11
C ILE A 245 -43.47 12.45 23.37
N ASN A 246 -42.29 11.82 23.38
CA ASN A 246 -41.98 10.69 24.27
C ASN A 246 -40.47 10.52 24.44
N GLU A 247 -39.99 10.91 25.61
CA GLU A 247 -38.83 10.32 26.27
C GLU A 247 -39.10 8.83 26.52
N ALA A 248 -38.16 7.96 26.15
CA ALA A 248 -37.61 6.89 26.99
C ALA A 248 -36.95 5.80 26.15
N THR A 249 -35.85 5.29 26.69
CA THR A 249 -35.22 4.00 26.39
C THR A 249 -34.17 4.01 25.28
N SER A 250 -32.95 4.41 25.65
CA SER A 250 -31.72 3.91 25.03
C SER A 250 -31.59 2.40 25.26
N GLY A 251 -32.42 1.63 24.56
CA GLY A 251 -32.15 0.24 24.28
C GLY A 251 -31.12 0.20 23.15
N ARG A 252 -29.95 -0.39 23.43
CA ARG A 252 -28.98 -0.79 22.41
C ARG A 252 -29.73 -1.65 21.38
N LEU A 253 -30.11 -1.05 20.26
CA LEU A 253 -30.54 -1.77 19.08
C LEU A 253 -29.31 -2.55 18.61
N ASN A 254 -29.24 -3.82 19.01
CA ASN A 254 -28.53 -4.81 18.21
C ASN A 254 -29.25 -4.85 16.87
N SER A 255 -28.86 -3.96 15.96
CA SER A 255 -29.25 -4.01 14.56
C SER A 255 -28.89 -5.42 14.10
N SER A 256 -29.89 -6.22 13.76
CA SER A 256 -29.70 -7.50 13.11
C SER A 256 -28.94 -7.23 11.82
N SER A 257 -27.61 -7.31 11.87
CA SER A 257 -26.77 -7.30 10.69
C SER A 257 -27.31 -8.41 9.82
N THR A 258 -27.90 -8.04 8.69
CA THR A 258 -28.39 -9.05 7.76
C THR A 258 -27.17 -9.87 7.32
N VAL A 259 -27.34 -11.16 7.04
CA VAL A 259 -26.21 -12.03 6.62
C VAL A 259 -25.43 -11.42 5.45
N SER A 260 -26.10 -10.63 4.61
CA SER A 260 -25.53 -9.82 3.52
C SER A 260 -24.47 -8.80 3.98
N ASP A 261 -24.64 -8.19 5.15
CA ASP A 261 -23.75 -7.13 5.66
C ASP A 261 -22.37 -7.67 6.05
N GLY A 262 -22.30 -8.95 6.42
CA GLY A 262 -21.04 -9.61 6.77
C GLY A 262 -20.05 -9.64 5.61
N GLY A 263 -20.53 -9.92 4.39
CA GLY A 263 -19.66 -9.94 3.19
C GLY A 263 -19.13 -8.55 2.83
N VAL A 264 -19.99 -7.53 2.90
CA VAL A 264 -19.60 -6.12 2.66
C VAL A 264 -18.60 -5.65 3.71
N LYS A 265 -18.87 -5.92 5.00
CA LYS A 265 -17.96 -5.57 6.11
C LYS A 265 -16.59 -6.21 5.92
N ARG A 266 -16.57 -7.47 5.51
CA ARG A 266 -15.34 -8.23 5.30
C ARG A 266 -14.52 -7.64 4.17
N ALA A 267 -15.16 -7.34 3.04
CA ALA A 267 -14.50 -6.74 1.89
C ALA A 267 -13.93 -5.36 2.20
N LEU A 268 -14.70 -4.52 2.91
CA LEU A 268 -14.25 -3.20 3.36
C LEU A 268 -13.04 -3.28 4.29
N LEU A 269 -13.08 -4.18 5.26
CA LEU A 269 -11.99 -4.37 6.22
C LEU A 269 -10.71 -4.79 5.50
N GLU A 270 -10.79 -5.79 4.62
CA GLU A 270 -9.63 -6.25 3.83
C GLU A 270 -9.09 -5.15 2.91
N ARG A 271 -9.96 -4.41 2.20
CA ARG A 271 -9.55 -3.33 1.32
C ARG A 271 -8.94 -2.15 2.07
N MET A 272 -9.53 -1.77 3.21
CA MET A 272 -8.97 -0.73 4.07
C MET A 272 -7.57 -1.11 4.58
N LEU A 273 -7.37 -2.36 5.01
CA LEU A 273 -6.04 -2.84 5.39
C LEU A 273 -5.08 -2.87 4.19
N GLY A 274 -5.56 -3.31 3.03
CA GLY A 274 -4.78 -3.35 1.78
C GLY A 274 -4.33 -1.97 1.26
N LEU A 275 -4.89 -0.87 1.78
CA LEU A 275 -4.37 0.48 1.52
C LEU A 275 -3.12 0.84 2.35
N ALA A 276 -2.88 0.12 3.45
CA ALA A 276 -1.76 0.37 4.36
C ALA A 276 -0.66 -0.69 4.26
N ILE A 277 -1.01 -1.94 3.91
CA ILE A 277 -0.10 -3.08 3.81
C ILE A 277 -0.34 -3.85 2.50
N PRO A 278 0.60 -4.71 2.06
CA PRO A 278 0.39 -5.55 0.88
C PRO A 278 -0.93 -6.35 0.93
N GLU A 279 -1.62 -6.45 -0.20
CA GLU A 279 -2.96 -7.04 -0.31
C GLU A 279 -2.98 -8.49 0.18
N GLU A 280 -1.97 -9.28 -0.17
CA GLU A 280 -1.85 -10.68 0.22
C GLU A 280 -1.74 -10.83 1.74
N LEU A 281 -1.03 -9.90 2.39
CA LEU A 281 -0.89 -9.86 3.84
C LEU A 281 -2.21 -9.45 4.51
N ALA A 282 -2.90 -8.44 3.98
CA ALA A 282 -4.21 -8.04 4.48
C ALA A 282 -5.22 -9.21 4.45
N LEU A 283 -5.28 -9.92 3.32
CA LEU A 283 -6.13 -11.11 3.15
C LEU A 283 -5.75 -12.22 4.13
N ALA A 284 -4.46 -12.52 4.26
CA ALA A 284 -3.97 -13.56 5.18
C ALA A 284 -4.29 -13.23 6.64
N LEU A 285 -4.06 -11.99 7.08
CA LEU A 285 -4.35 -11.55 8.45
C LEU A 285 -5.84 -11.59 8.75
N CYS A 286 -6.66 -11.13 7.81
CA CYS A 286 -8.12 -11.20 7.95
C CYS A 286 -8.59 -12.67 8.02
N GLN A 287 -8.09 -13.55 7.16
CA GLN A 287 -8.41 -14.99 7.18
C GLN A 287 -7.99 -15.64 8.50
N GLN A 288 -6.81 -15.30 9.02
CA GLN A 288 -6.32 -15.81 10.30
C GLN A 288 -7.12 -15.26 11.50
N ALA A 289 -7.53 -13.98 11.44
CA ALA A 289 -8.21 -13.32 12.55
C ALA A 289 -9.68 -13.75 12.67
N LEU A 290 -10.39 -13.87 11.54
CA LEU A 290 -11.86 -14.03 11.50
C LEU A 290 -12.33 -15.37 10.92
N GLY A 291 -11.42 -16.18 10.35
CA GLY A 291 -11.75 -17.45 9.72
C GLY A 291 -12.35 -17.31 8.31
N SER A 292 -12.91 -18.41 7.81
CA SER A 292 -13.56 -18.46 6.50
C SER A 292 -14.90 -17.72 6.51
N LEU A 293 -15.20 -17.05 5.40
CA LEU A 293 -16.47 -16.38 5.20
C LEU A 293 -17.62 -17.40 5.04
N HIS A 294 -18.81 -17.07 5.56
CA HIS A 294 -20.01 -17.87 5.36
C HIS A 294 -20.44 -17.90 3.88
N ALA A 295 -20.97 -19.03 3.41
CA ALA A 295 -21.33 -19.22 1.99
C ALA A 295 -22.25 -18.11 1.45
N ASP A 296 -23.28 -17.74 2.21
CA ASP A 296 -24.25 -16.69 1.83
C ASP A 296 -23.65 -15.28 1.70
N ALA A 297 -22.45 -15.05 2.25
CA ALA A 297 -21.77 -13.77 2.22
C ALA A 297 -20.69 -13.70 1.13
N VAL A 298 -20.38 -14.81 0.45
CA VAL A 298 -19.29 -14.88 -0.54
C VAL A 298 -19.56 -13.98 -1.74
N ASP A 299 -20.78 -13.96 -2.26
CA ASP A 299 -21.10 -13.15 -3.44
C ASP A 299 -21.09 -11.65 -3.13
N THR A 300 -21.63 -11.24 -1.98
CA THR A 300 -21.62 -9.83 -1.56
C THR A 300 -20.22 -9.36 -1.24
N HIS A 301 -19.41 -10.21 -0.60
CA HIS A 301 -17.97 -9.98 -0.40
C HIS A 301 -17.27 -9.78 -1.73
N ARG A 302 -17.37 -10.73 -2.66
CA ARG A 302 -16.68 -10.65 -3.96
C ARG A 302 -17.02 -9.37 -4.71
N CYS A 303 -18.30 -8.98 -4.76
CA CYS A 303 -18.73 -7.78 -5.46
C CYS A 303 -18.22 -6.50 -4.81
N CYS A 304 -18.33 -6.41 -3.47
CA CYS A 304 -17.82 -5.27 -2.72
C CYS A 304 -16.30 -5.20 -2.83
N TYR A 305 -15.61 -6.34 -2.73
CA TYR A 305 -14.15 -6.44 -2.81
C TYR A 305 -13.64 -6.00 -4.17
N GLU A 306 -14.30 -6.42 -5.25
CA GLU A 306 -13.99 -5.98 -6.61
C GLU A 306 -14.19 -4.48 -6.76
N LEU A 307 -15.36 -3.96 -6.36
CA LEU A 307 -15.68 -2.54 -6.49
C LEU A 307 -14.69 -1.64 -5.74
N TYR A 308 -14.37 -1.96 -4.48
CA TYR A 308 -13.41 -1.22 -3.66
C TYR A 308 -11.95 -1.42 -4.08
N GLY A 309 -11.68 -2.38 -4.98
CA GLY A 309 -10.37 -2.52 -5.63
C GLY A 309 -10.18 -1.60 -6.83
N THR A 310 -11.22 -0.90 -7.28
CA THR A 310 -11.13 -0.06 -8.48
C THR A 310 -10.58 1.34 -8.17
N SER A 311 -9.78 1.89 -9.10
CA SER A 311 -9.33 3.29 -9.03
C SER A 311 -10.51 4.27 -8.97
N ARG A 312 -11.65 3.92 -9.60
CA ARG A 312 -12.86 4.75 -9.57
C ARG A 312 -13.48 4.82 -8.17
N MET A 313 -13.50 3.72 -7.40
CA MET A 313 -13.95 3.76 -6.01
C MET A 313 -12.98 4.55 -5.12
N LEU A 314 -11.66 4.40 -5.33
CA LEU A 314 -10.67 5.21 -4.62
C LEU A 314 -10.87 6.71 -4.87
N LEU A 315 -11.07 7.13 -6.12
CA LEU A 315 -11.37 8.52 -6.46
C LEU A 315 -12.74 8.97 -5.94
N ALA A 316 -13.75 8.09 -5.99
CA ALA A 316 -15.08 8.37 -5.43
C ALA A 316 -15.04 8.53 -3.91
N SER A 317 -14.02 7.99 -3.24
CA SER A 317 -13.87 8.08 -1.80
C SER A 317 -13.35 9.44 -1.31
N LEU A 318 -12.79 10.25 -2.22
CA LEU A 318 -12.19 11.56 -1.95
C LEU A 318 -13.23 12.67 -1.80
N GLU A 319 -12.91 13.66 -0.97
CA GLU A 319 -13.64 14.92 -0.92
C GLU A 319 -13.40 15.76 -2.17
N LEU A 320 -14.29 16.72 -2.44
CA LEU A 320 -14.24 17.51 -3.68
C LEU A 320 -12.90 18.22 -3.87
N GLN A 321 -12.34 18.79 -2.79
CA GLN A 321 -11.06 19.49 -2.84
C GLN A 321 -9.88 18.56 -3.16
N GLU A 322 -9.88 17.36 -2.58
CA GLU A 322 -8.85 16.34 -2.80
C GLU A 322 -8.93 15.81 -4.23
N LEU A 323 -10.15 15.54 -4.71
CA LEU A 323 -10.37 15.08 -6.08
C LEU A 323 -9.93 16.11 -7.12
N MET A 324 -10.15 17.40 -6.87
CA MET A 324 -9.68 18.46 -7.76
C MET A 324 -8.15 18.53 -7.84
N GLN A 325 -7.44 18.20 -6.76
CA GLN A 325 -5.98 18.14 -6.77
C GLN A 325 -5.47 16.90 -7.52
N VAL A 326 -6.08 15.75 -7.29
CA VAL A 326 -5.67 14.47 -7.91
C VAL A 326 -5.97 14.45 -9.41
N CYS A 327 -7.10 15.04 -9.83
CA CYS A 327 -7.54 15.08 -11.22
C CYS A 327 -7.28 16.44 -11.88
N ASP A 328 -6.28 17.19 -11.42
CA ASP A 328 -5.91 18.45 -12.05
C ASP A 328 -5.55 18.23 -13.53
N GLY A 329 -6.02 19.15 -14.39
CA GLY A 329 -5.86 19.05 -15.85
C GLY A 329 -6.87 18.16 -16.59
N TRP A 330 -7.79 17.46 -15.89
CA TRP A 330 -8.84 16.68 -16.55
C TRP A 330 -9.91 17.60 -17.16
N GLN A 331 -10.32 17.32 -18.41
CA GLN A 331 -11.28 18.14 -19.14
C GLN A 331 -12.75 17.79 -18.86
N CYS A 332 -13.02 17.05 -17.78
CA CYS A 332 -14.36 16.59 -17.43
C CYS A 332 -14.67 16.87 -15.96
N ASN A 333 -15.96 16.97 -15.64
CA ASN A 333 -16.42 17.04 -14.26
C ASN A 333 -16.38 15.64 -13.63
N ILE A 334 -15.18 15.24 -13.20
CA ILE A 334 -14.95 13.93 -12.58
C ILE A 334 -15.80 13.74 -11.32
N TRP A 335 -16.17 14.83 -10.62
CA TRP A 335 -17.07 14.76 -9.49
C TRP A 335 -18.41 14.15 -9.91
N HIS A 336 -19.07 14.68 -10.93
CA HIS A 336 -20.36 14.16 -11.39
C HIS A 336 -20.26 12.75 -11.98
N ILE A 337 -19.17 12.42 -12.68
CA ILE A 337 -18.95 11.09 -13.27
C ILE A 337 -18.92 9.98 -12.20
N LEU A 338 -18.35 10.27 -11.03
CA LEU A 338 -18.22 9.30 -9.94
C LEU A 338 -19.45 9.25 -9.02
N ASP A 339 -20.47 10.07 -9.25
CA ASP A 339 -21.66 10.13 -8.39
C ASP A 339 -22.39 8.78 -8.22
N PRO A 340 -22.59 7.96 -9.27
CA PRO A 340 -23.19 6.63 -9.10
C PRO A 340 -22.41 5.74 -8.13
N ILE A 341 -21.07 5.84 -8.15
CA ILE A 341 -20.19 5.05 -7.27
C ILE A 341 -20.21 5.61 -5.84
N ARG A 342 -20.24 6.93 -5.66
CA ARG A 342 -20.33 7.56 -4.33
C ARG A 342 -21.59 7.17 -3.58
N ARG A 343 -22.72 7.07 -4.28
CA ARG A 343 -24.00 6.66 -3.68
C ARG A 343 -23.98 5.23 -3.15
N LEU A 344 -23.03 4.40 -3.58
CA LEU A 344 -22.87 3.03 -3.05
C LEU A 344 -22.12 2.99 -1.73
N ARG A 345 -21.41 4.06 -1.36
CA ARG A 345 -20.57 4.11 -0.16
C ARG A 345 -21.42 4.07 1.11
N PRO A 346 -21.15 3.17 2.08
CA PRO A 346 -21.86 3.14 3.36
C PRO A 346 -21.83 4.45 4.13
N SER A 347 -20.71 5.19 4.11
CA SER A 347 -20.62 6.53 4.71
C SER A 347 -21.60 7.54 4.10
N GLN A 348 -22.13 7.26 2.91
CA GLN A 348 -23.13 8.06 2.20
C GLN A 348 -24.53 7.41 2.24
N GLY A 349 -24.74 6.40 3.10
CA GLY A 349 -26.00 5.64 3.19
C GLY A 349 -26.18 4.56 2.13
N GLY A 350 -25.15 4.29 1.31
CA GLY A 350 -25.16 3.22 0.32
C GLY A 350 -24.97 1.83 0.93
N ARG A 351 -25.25 0.79 0.13
CA ARG A 351 -25.18 -0.62 0.57
C ARG A 351 -23.81 -1.29 0.42
N GLY A 352 -22.80 -0.55 -0.03
CA GLY A 352 -21.45 -1.03 -0.31
C GLY A 352 -21.22 -1.43 -1.76
N PHE A 353 -22.20 -2.02 -2.46
CA PHE A 353 -22.05 -2.43 -3.86
C PHE A 353 -23.36 -2.38 -4.62
N ASP A 354 -23.33 -2.33 -5.95
CA ASP A 354 -24.51 -2.54 -6.79
C ASP A 354 -24.16 -3.37 -8.02
N TRP A 355 -25.02 -4.31 -8.38
CA TRP A 355 -24.77 -5.24 -9.48
C TRP A 355 -24.80 -4.55 -10.85
N GLU A 356 -25.70 -3.60 -11.04
CA GLU A 356 -25.81 -2.83 -12.29
C GLU A 356 -24.58 -1.95 -12.44
N VAL A 357 -24.21 -1.22 -11.38
CA VAL A 357 -22.99 -0.39 -11.39
C VAL A 357 -21.74 -1.24 -11.58
N LEU A 358 -21.64 -2.41 -10.94
CA LEU A 358 -20.49 -3.30 -11.11
C LEU A 358 -20.43 -3.86 -12.54
N TYR A 359 -21.58 -4.20 -13.13
CA TYR A 359 -21.66 -4.64 -14.52
C TYR A 359 -21.23 -3.53 -15.48
N GLU A 360 -21.72 -2.31 -15.29
CA GLU A 360 -21.27 -1.14 -16.05
C GLU A 360 -19.76 -0.94 -15.92
N LEU A 361 -19.20 -1.02 -14.71
CA LEU A 361 -17.76 -0.90 -14.49
C LEU A 361 -16.95 -1.96 -15.24
N ARG A 362 -17.42 -3.22 -15.26
CA ARG A 362 -16.80 -4.31 -16.03
C ARG A 362 -16.90 -4.09 -17.53
N CYS A 363 -18.00 -3.51 -18.01
CA CYS A 363 -18.20 -3.17 -19.41
C CYS A 363 -17.40 -1.94 -19.85
N LEU A 364 -17.12 -1.02 -18.92
CA LEU A 364 -16.34 0.21 -19.13
C LEU A 364 -14.82 -0.03 -19.02
N ASN A 365 -14.34 -1.23 -19.38
CA ASN A 365 -12.92 -1.59 -19.51
C ASN A 365 -12.23 -0.85 -20.67
N PHE A 366 -12.34 0.48 -20.68
CA PHE A 366 -11.36 1.36 -21.27
C PHE A 366 -10.37 1.67 -20.16
N GLU A 367 -9.17 1.10 -20.27
CA GLU A 367 -8.01 1.55 -19.51
C GLU A 367 -7.87 3.07 -19.75
N LEU A 368 -8.11 3.86 -18.70
CA LEU A 368 -7.87 5.31 -18.71
C LEU A 368 -6.38 5.60 -18.57
#